data_AF-K7QWY4-F1
#
_entry.id   AF-K7QWY4-F1
#
_cell.length_a   1.000
_cell.length_b   1.000
_cell.length_c   1.000
_cell.angle_alpha   90.00
_cell.angle_beta   90.00
_cell.angle_gamma   90.00
#
_symmetry.space_group_name_H-M   'P 1'
#
loop_
_entity.id
_entity.type
_entity.pdbx_description
1 polymer ?
#
loop_
_entity_poly.entity_id
_entity_poly.type
_entity_poly.pdbx_seq_one_letter_code
_entity_poly.pdbx_strand_id
1 'polypeptide(L)'
;MGRLALLLFLAACAPLTAQALLPYPGGFAEGGLVGGRFQVVLPGAPLFLDADEKALYAAYPYELLRYDGLALESQPLPGVPTFLRARPGLVVGLGKAVYTEKALLPYPAKDAALLEEGLFWVGEGGLYREGVRLQEGDFRRVVAWEDRVVALGKEALFHPEGRRVPLPAPAEEAAATACGVAFLAGGRLYLMRETGAKLWAEGARMAALGERVYLTPGPRVLDCREVVWP
;
A
#
# COMPACT_ATOMS: atom_id res chain seq x y z
N MET A 1 30.55 30.56 -48.47
CA MET A 1 31.25 29.35 -47.98
C MET A 1 31.83 29.69 -46.63
N GLY A 2 31.42 29.20 -45.47
CA GLY A 2 30.47 28.16 -45.09
C GLY A 2 30.95 27.56 -43.77
N ARG A 3 30.08 27.53 -42.73
CA ARG A 3 30.17 26.73 -41.49
C ARG A 3 31.27 27.17 -40.50
N LEU A 4 31.12 27.16 -39.18
CA LEU A 4 30.22 26.44 -38.28
C LEU A 4 29.73 27.38 -37.17
N ALA A 5 28.42 27.57 -37.11
CA ALA A 5 27.71 27.71 -35.85
C ALA A 5 27.43 26.30 -35.30
N LEU A 6 27.09 26.22 -34.01
CA LEU A 6 26.78 25.03 -33.21
C LEU A 6 27.99 24.28 -32.64
N LEU A 7 28.22 24.49 -31.35
CA LEU A 7 28.52 23.46 -30.33
C LEU A 7 28.32 24.08 -28.94
N LEU A 8 27.13 24.63 -28.71
CA LEU A 8 26.55 24.79 -27.38
C LEU A 8 25.46 23.71 -27.29
N PHE A 9 25.27 23.14 -26.10
CA PHE A 9 24.38 22.02 -25.74
C PHE A 9 25.00 20.63 -25.88
N LEU A 10 25.57 20.14 -24.77
CA LEU A 10 25.42 18.76 -24.27
C LEU A 10 26.21 18.61 -22.96
N ALA A 11 25.57 18.93 -21.84
CA ALA A 11 25.86 18.34 -20.51
C ALA A 11 24.94 18.98 -19.45
N ALA A 12 23.63 19.05 -19.70
CA ALA A 12 22.69 19.11 -18.59
C ALA A 12 22.35 17.67 -18.21
N CYS A 13 23.30 16.99 -17.56
CA CYS A 13 22.95 15.84 -16.74
C CYS A 13 22.15 16.40 -15.57
N ALA A 14 20.83 16.46 -15.71
CA ALA A 14 19.97 16.57 -14.54
C ALA A 14 20.40 15.46 -13.58
N PRO A 15 20.56 15.74 -12.27
CA PRO A 15 20.88 14.69 -11.32
C PRO A 15 19.80 13.62 -11.49
N LEU A 16 20.23 12.40 -11.80
CA LEU A 16 19.37 11.23 -11.75
C LEU A 16 18.92 11.13 -10.29
N THR A 17 17.79 11.76 -9.96
CA THR A 17 17.24 11.73 -8.62
C THR A 17 17.10 10.26 -8.28
N ALA A 18 17.82 9.80 -7.24
CA ALA A 18 17.77 8.42 -6.80
C ALA A 18 16.29 8.04 -6.69
N GLN A 19 15.86 7.09 -7.53
CA GLN A 19 14.45 6.72 -7.62
C GLN A 19 14.09 6.08 -6.28
N ALA A 20 13.00 6.55 -5.66
CA ALA A 20 12.62 6.08 -4.34
C ALA A 20 12.35 4.58 -4.37
N LEU A 21 13.01 3.84 -3.46
CA LEU A 21 12.76 2.42 -3.26
C LEU A 21 11.31 2.22 -2.80
N LEU A 22 10.57 1.34 -3.47
CA LEU A 22 9.19 0.98 -3.12
C LEU A 22 9.16 -0.45 -2.58
N PRO A 23 8.74 -0.67 -1.32
CA PRO A 23 8.54 -2.02 -0.81
C PRO A 23 7.21 -2.58 -1.35
N TYR A 24 7.17 -3.89 -1.56
CA TYR A 24 5.94 -4.62 -1.83
C TYR A 24 5.97 -5.97 -1.10
N PRO A 25 4.85 -6.69 -0.97
CA PRO A 25 4.83 -7.99 -0.31
C PRO A 25 5.69 -9.01 -1.07
N GLY A 26 6.89 -9.26 -0.53
CA GLY A 26 7.86 -10.19 -1.11
C GLY A 26 9.12 -9.54 -1.69
N GLY A 27 9.27 -8.21 -1.67
CA GLY A 27 10.46 -7.58 -2.25
C GLY A 27 10.44 -6.07 -2.32
N PHE A 28 11.22 -5.53 -3.26
CA PHE A 28 11.36 -4.09 -3.49
C PHE A 28 11.42 -3.78 -4.99
N ALA A 29 11.08 -2.55 -5.33
CA ALA A 29 11.30 -1.98 -6.65
C ALA A 29 12.10 -0.68 -6.56
N GLU A 30 13.11 -0.55 -7.42
CA GLU A 30 13.86 0.68 -7.62
C GLU A 30 13.62 1.15 -9.05
N GLY A 31 12.82 2.22 -9.19
CA GLY A 31 12.30 2.58 -10.50
C GLY A 31 11.36 1.52 -11.06
N GLY A 32 11.65 1.08 -12.27
CA GLY A 32 10.96 -0.04 -12.92
C GLY A 32 11.57 -1.41 -12.62
N LEU A 33 12.70 -1.50 -11.91
CA LEU A 33 13.36 -2.77 -11.62
C LEU A 33 12.75 -3.40 -10.38
N VAL A 34 12.03 -4.51 -10.53
CA VAL A 34 11.39 -5.24 -9.42
C VAL A 34 12.20 -6.49 -9.09
N GLY A 35 12.54 -6.67 -7.81
CA GLY A 35 13.24 -7.85 -7.30
C GLY A 35 12.64 -8.40 -6.00
N GLY A 36 12.98 -9.65 -5.69
CA GLY A 36 12.45 -10.40 -4.55
C GLY A 36 11.63 -11.60 -5.04
N ARG A 37 10.40 -11.72 -4.55
CA ARG A 37 9.46 -12.79 -4.93
C ARG A 37 9.11 -12.77 -6.42
N PHE A 38 9.08 -11.60 -7.04
CA PHE A 38 8.87 -11.42 -8.47
C PHE A 38 10.13 -10.77 -9.07
N GLN A 39 10.41 -11.10 -10.33
CA GLN A 39 11.50 -10.52 -11.10
C GLN A 39 10.91 -10.04 -12.43
N VAL A 40 10.82 -8.73 -12.59
CA VAL A 40 10.23 -8.10 -13.79
C VAL A 40 10.77 -6.68 -13.96
N VAL A 41 10.87 -6.23 -15.21
CA VAL A 41 11.17 -4.84 -15.55
C VAL A 41 9.87 -4.17 -15.98
N LEU A 42 9.44 -3.19 -15.19
CA LEU A 42 8.27 -2.36 -15.47
C LEU A 42 8.67 -1.15 -16.34
N PRO A 43 7.70 -0.50 -17.02
CA PRO A 43 7.96 0.66 -17.89
C PRO A 43 8.58 1.88 -17.18
N GLY A 44 8.45 1.97 -15.85
CA GLY A 44 9.00 3.06 -15.02
C GLY A 44 8.72 2.83 -13.54
N ALA A 45 8.89 3.87 -12.72
CA ALA A 45 8.51 3.81 -11.31
C ALA A 45 6.98 3.84 -11.17
N PRO A 46 6.34 2.81 -10.59
CA PRO A 46 4.90 2.82 -10.38
C PRO A 46 4.49 3.79 -9.26
N LEU A 47 3.25 4.27 -9.28
CA LEU A 47 2.68 5.06 -8.17
C LEU A 47 2.49 4.19 -6.93
N PHE A 48 2.01 2.96 -7.15
CA PHE A 48 1.80 1.96 -6.11
C PHE A 48 2.21 0.59 -6.63
N LEU A 49 2.74 -0.23 -5.72
CA LEU A 49 3.16 -1.58 -5.98
C LEU A 49 2.66 -2.46 -4.84
N ASP A 50 1.90 -3.49 -5.17
CA ASP A 50 1.42 -4.47 -4.19
C ASP A 50 1.38 -5.85 -4.85
N ALA A 51 1.20 -6.90 -4.05
CA ALA A 51 1.14 -8.24 -4.56
C ALA A 51 0.26 -9.15 -3.71
N ASP A 52 -0.44 -10.06 -4.38
CA ASP A 52 -1.15 -11.17 -3.77
C ASP A 52 -0.31 -12.45 -3.82
N GLU A 53 -0.90 -13.61 -3.62
CA GLU A 53 -0.18 -14.89 -3.70
C GLU A 53 0.27 -15.26 -5.13
N LYS A 54 -0.43 -14.75 -6.15
CA LYS A 54 -0.34 -15.17 -7.55
C LYS A 54 0.34 -14.15 -8.45
N ALA A 55 0.22 -12.86 -8.15
CA ALA A 55 0.66 -11.80 -9.04
C ALA A 55 1.17 -10.55 -8.29
N LEU A 56 2.05 -9.84 -9.00
CA LEU A 56 2.46 -8.47 -8.71
C LEU A 56 1.54 -7.51 -9.46
N TYR A 57 1.12 -6.44 -8.80
CA TYR A 57 0.30 -5.38 -9.37
C TYR A 57 1.03 -4.05 -9.26
N ALA A 58 1.19 -3.35 -10.38
CA ALA A 58 1.84 -2.07 -10.47
C ALA A 58 0.87 -1.03 -11.06
N ALA A 59 0.54 0.00 -10.29
CA ALA A 59 -0.43 1.01 -10.66
C ALA A 59 0.27 2.26 -11.23
N TYR A 60 -0.19 2.70 -12.41
CA TYR A 60 0.23 3.89 -13.14
C TYR A 60 -0.99 4.79 -13.37
N PRO A 61 -0.79 6.06 -13.79
CA PRO A 61 -1.91 6.89 -14.24
C PRO A 61 -2.71 6.15 -15.33
N TYR A 62 -3.99 5.90 -15.07
CA TYR A 62 -4.94 5.26 -16.01
C TYR A 62 -4.61 3.81 -16.42
N GLU A 63 -3.69 3.14 -15.72
CA GLU A 63 -3.26 1.78 -16.08
C GLU A 63 -2.88 0.97 -14.84
N LEU A 64 -3.32 -0.29 -14.81
CA LEU A 64 -2.88 -1.30 -13.85
C LEU A 64 -2.16 -2.40 -14.61
N LEU A 65 -0.88 -2.62 -14.29
CA LEU A 65 -0.13 -3.75 -14.81
C LEU A 65 -0.21 -4.92 -13.83
N ARG A 66 -0.45 -6.13 -14.35
CA ARG A 66 -0.48 -7.39 -13.60
C ARG A 66 0.62 -8.30 -14.14
N TYR A 67 1.48 -8.79 -13.27
CA TYR A 67 2.51 -9.77 -13.61
C TYR A 67 2.34 -11.04 -12.79
N ASP A 68 2.08 -12.16 -13.46
CA ASP A 68 1.84 -13.46 -12.82
C ASP A 68 3.10 -14.35 -12.70
N GLY A 69 4.27 -13.79 -13.04
CA GLY A 69 5.54 -14.53 -13.11
C GLY A 69 5.92 -15.00 -14.50
N LEU A 70 5.01 -14.90 -15.49
CA LEU A 70 5.24 -15.30 -16.88
C LEU A 70 4.95 -14.16 -17.86
N ALA A 71 3.81 -13.49 -17.68
CA ALA A 71 3.34 -12.46 -18.59
C ALA A 71 3.00 -11.17 -17.85
N LEU A 72 3.34 -10.03 -18.48
CA LEU A 72 2.94 -8.71 -18.03
C LEU A 72 1.70 -8.28 -18.81
N GLU A 73 0.57 -8.21 -18.14
CA GLU A 73 -0.71 -7.81 -18.69
C GLU A 73 -1.02 -6.36 -18.31
N SER A 74 -1.62 -5.61 -19.23
CA SER A 74 -2.10 -4.25 -19.00
C SER A 74 -3.62 -4.22 -18.92
N GLN A 75 -4.14 -3.54 -17.90
CA GLN A 75 -5.56 -3.30 -17.70
C GLN A 75 -5.82 -1.79 -17.60
N PRO A 76 -6.69 -1.21 -18.43
CA PRO A 76 -7.00 0.22 -18.36
C PRO A 76 -7.76 0.55 -17.08
N LEU A 77 -7.37 1.63 -16.41
CA LEU A 77 -8.09 2.18 -15.27
C LEU A 77 -8.87 3.44 -15.68
N PRO A 78 -10.11 3.62 -15.18
CA PRO A 78 -10.93 4.79 -15.51
C PRO A 78 -10.51 6.08 -14.77
N GLY A 79 -9.38 6.07 -14.06
CA GLY A 79 -8.88 7.20 -13.28
C GLY A 79 -7.44 7.01 -12.82
N VAL A 80 -6.93 8.00 -12.07
CA VAL A 80 -5.58 7.95 -11.51
C VAL A 80 -5.64 7.25 -10.14
N PRO A 81 -4.80 6.21 -9.90
CA PRO A 81 -4.70 5.53 -8.61
C PRO A 81 -4.39 6.48 -7.45
N THR A 82 -5.08 6.29 -6.33
CA THR A 82 -4.81 6.94 -5.03
C THR A 82 -4.33 5.97 -3.95
N PHE A 83 -4.60 4.67 -4.13
CA PHE A 83 -4.02 3.56 -3.39
C PHE A 83 -4.18 2.26 -4.19
N LEU A 84 -3.42 1.22 -3.83
CA LEU A 84 -3.53 -0.14 -4.35
C LEU A 84 -3.45 -1.13 -3.19
N ARG A 85 -4.35 -2.11 -3.17
CA ARG A 85 -4.33 -3.27 -2.28
C ARG A 85 -4.50 -4.51 -3.13
N ALA A 86 -3.61 -5.47 -3.02
CA ALA A 86 -3.74 -6.76 -3.69
C ALA A 86 -4.28 -7.85 -2.74
N ARG A 87 -4.27 -7.60 -1.41
CA ARG A 87 -4.72 -8.58 -0.41
C ARG A 87 -5.75 -7.99 0.57
N PRO A 88 -6.79 -8.77 0.95
CA PRO A 88 -7.05 -10.15 0.50
C PRO A 88 -7.60 -10.25 -0.92
N GLY A 89 -8.17 -9.17 -1.46
CA GLY A 89 -8.53 -9.04 -2.88
C GLY A 89 -7.99 -7.76 -3.51
N LEU A 90 -7.96 -7.72 -4.83
CA LEU A 90 -7.51 -6.56 -5.60
C LEU A 90 -8.49 -5.38 -5.48
N VAL A 91 -7.96 -4.25 -5.02
CA VAL A 91 -8.68 -2.98 -4.86
C VAL A 91 -7.77 -1.82 -5.28
N VAL A 92 -8.29 -0.94 -6.13
CA VAL A 92 -7.61 0.28 -6.56
C VAL A 92 -8.50 1.49 -6.26
N GLY A 93 -8.02 2.41 -5.44
CA GLY A 93 -8.69 3.69 -5.21
C GLY A 93 -8.46 4.63 -6.39
N LEU A 94 -9.49 5.33 -6.85
CA LEU A 94 -9.45 6.27 -7.99
C LEU A 94 -10.01 7.65 -7.59
N GLY A 95 -9.80 8.04 -6.33
CA GLY A 95 -10.28 9.30 -5.75
C GLY A 95 -11.78 9.32 -5.39
N LYS A 96 -12.67 9.18 -6.38
CA LYS A 96 -14.14 9.17 -6.18
C LYS A 96 -14.78 7.80 -6.37
N ALA A 97 -13.98 6.81 -6.74
CA ALA A 97 -14.42 5.46 -6.99
C ALA A 97 -13.38 4.46 -6.50
N VAL A 98 -13.82 3.21 -6.33
CA VAL A 98 -12.99 2.05 -6.03
C VAL A 98 -13.15 1.06 -7.17
N TYR A 99 -12.06 0.73 -7.84
CA TYR A 99 -12.01 -0.33 -8.83
C TYR A 99 -11.69 -1.67 -8.15
N THR A 100 -12.41 -2.71 -8.55
CA THR A 100 -12.18 -4.11 -8.22
C THR A 100 -12.28 -4.91 -9.53
N GLU A 101 -11.83 -6.17 -9.54
CA GLU A 101 -11.98 -7.03 -10.74
C GLU A 101 -13.43 -7.20 -11.19
N LYS A 102 -14.39 -7.04 -10.27
CA LYS A 102 -15.83 -7.28 -10.53
C LYS A 102 -16.59 -6.00 -10.88
N ALA A 103 -16.15 -4.85 -10.39
CA ALA A 103 -16.93 -3.62 -10.47
C ALA A 103 -16.10 -2.35 -10.25
N LEU A 104 -16.61 -1.24 -10.78
CA LEU A 104 -16.24 0.12 -10.41
C LEU A 104 -17.31 0.69 -9.47
N LEU A 105 -16.97 0.86 -8.20
CA LEU A 105 -17.89 1.27 -7.15
C LEU A 105 -17.75 2.77 -6.86
N PRO A 106 -18.83 3.57 -6.76
CA PRO A 106 -18.76 5.02 -6.62
C PRO A 106 -18.48 5.47 -5.17
N TYR A 107 -17.45 4.89 -4.55
CA TYR A 107 -17.05 5.19 -3.18
C TYR A 107 -15.81 6.08 -3.15
N PRO A 108 -15.85 7.25 -2.49
CA PRO A 108 -14.70 8.13 -2.32
C PRO A 108 -13.80 7.63 -1.19
N ALA A 109 -13.24 6.43 -1.36
CA ALA A 109 -12.42 5.78 -0.34
C ALA A 109 -11.02 6.39 -0.23
N LYS A 110 -10.56 6.61 1.01
CA LYS A 110 -9.16 6.93 1.32
C LYS A 110 -8.28 5.69 1.32
N ASP A 111 -8.86 4.55 1.67
CA ASP A 111 -8.28 3.20 1.67
C ASP A 111 -9.41 2.17 1.75
N ALA A 112 -9.17 0.93 1.30
CA ALA A 112 -10.19 -0.10 1.26
C ALA A 112 -9.60 -1.53 1.33
N ALA A 113 -10.38 -2.48 1.81
CA ALA A 113 -10.06 -3.90 1.84
C ALA A 113 -11.27 -4.71 1.35
N LEU A 114 -11.06 -5.57 0.36
CA LEU A 114 -12.09 -6.44 -0.19
C LEU A 114 -12.00 -7.82 0.46
N LEU A 115 -12.96 -8.13 1.33
CA LEU A 115 -13.11 -9.44 1.96
C LEU A 115 -14.28 -10.20 1.29
N GLU A 116 -14.49 -11.45 1.70
CA GLU A 116 -15.62 -12.26 1.19
C GLU A 116 -16.98 -11.64 1.51
N GLU A 117 -17.11 -10.97 2.65
CA GLU A 117 -18.33 -10.30 3.12
C GLU A 117 -18.59 -8.98 2.41
N GLY A 118 -17.64 -8.50 1.60
CA GLY A 118 -17.75 -7.28 0.80
C GLY A 118 -16.59 -6.31 0.95
N LEU A 119 -16.73 -5.16 0.29
CA LEU A 119 -15.76 -4.08 0.34
C LEU A 119 -15.93 -3.25 1.61
N PHE A 120 -14.93 -3.34 2.49
CA PHE A 120 -14.76 -2.42 3.61
C PHE A 120 -13.90 -1.24 3.16
N TRP A 121 -14.30 -0.03 3.54
CA TRP A 121 -13.54 1.15 3.15
C TRP A 121 -13.65 2.25 4.19
N VAL A 122 -12.63 3.10 4.24
CA VAL A 122 -12.61 4.28 5.10
C VAL A 122 -12.71 5.54 4.25
N GLY A 123 -13.55 6.46 4.69
CA GLY A 123 -13.90 7.66 3.95
C GLY A 123 -13.88 8.91 4.82
N GLU A 124 -14.67 9.91 4.42
CA GLU A 124 -15.04 10.98 5.33
C GLU A 124 -16.06 10.44 6.34
N GLY A 125 -15.79 10.61 7.63
CA GLY A 125 -16.75 10.33 8.70
C GLY A 125 -16.80 8.89 9.23
N GLY A 126 -16.05 7.93 8.68
CA GLY A 126 -15.98 6.61 9.31
C GLY A 126 -15.48 5.43 8.49
N LEU A 127 -15.77 4.24 9.02
CA LEU A 127 -15.64 2.93 8.40
C LEU A 127 -16.98 2.54 7.77
N TYR A 128 -16.95 2.04 6.54
CA TYR A 128 -18.10 1.66 5.74
C TYR A 128 -17.97 0.24 5.21
N ARG A 129 -19.10 -0.40 4.88
CA ARG A 129 -19.21 -1.62 4.08
C ARG A 129 -20.28 -1.45 3.02
N GLU A 130 -19.94 -1.64 1.76
CA GLU A 130 -20.87 -1.51 0.62
C GLU A 130 -21.69 -0.19 0.62
N GLY A 131 -21.09 0.90 1.12
CA GLY A 131 -21.72 2.22 1.22
C GLY A 131 -22.51 2.47 2.51
N VAL A 132 -22.73 1.45 3.35
CA VAL A 132 -23.34 1.61 4.67
C VAL A 132 -22.27 1.96 5.69
N ARG A 133 -22.45 3.05 6.43
CA ARG A 133 -21.53 3.42 7.52
C ARG A 133 -21.70 2.46 8.69
N LEU A 134 -20.63 1.79 9.07
CA LEU A 134 -20.60 0.85 10.19
C LEU A 134 -20.26 1.55 11.50
N GLN A 135 -19.25 2.43 11.47
CA GLN A 135 -18.75 3.12 12.64
C GLN A 135 -18.22 4.51 12.29
N GLU A 136 -18.43 5.47 13.19
CA GLU A 136 -17.91 6.84 13.06
C GLU A 136 -16.46 6.96 13.53
N GLY A 137 -15.67 7.78 12.81
CA GLY A 137 -14.30 8.10 13.17
C GLY A 137 -13.50 8.74 12.04
N ASP A 138 -12.36 9.36 12.38
CA ASP A 138 -11.39 9.93 11.43
C ASP A 138 -10.35 8.88 11.02
N PHE A 139 -10.82 7.83 10.35
CA PHE A 139 -9.96 6.76 9.86
C PHE A 139 -9.34 7.11 8.49
N ARG A 140 -8.13 6.61 8.26
CA ARG A 140 -7.32 6.86 7.06
C ARG A 140 -6.87 5.57 6.37
N ARG A 141 -6.72 4.50 7.14
CA ARG A 141 -6.32 3.17 6.66
C ARG A 141 -7.31 2.12 7.11
N VAL A 142 -7.41 1.05 6.33
CA VAL A 142 -8.18 -0.13 6.69
C VAL A 142 -7.44 -1.37 6.26
N VAL A 143 -7.41 -2.37 7.12
CA VAL A 143 -6.66 -3.61 6.92
C VAL A 143 -7.54 -4.78 7.30
N ALA A 144 -7.60 -5.79 6.43
CA ALA A 144 -8.13 -7.10 6.80
C ALA A 144 -7.06 -7.86 7.57
N TRP A 145 -7.34 -8.25 8.81
CA TRP A 145 -6.41 -9.00 9.65
C TRP A 145 -7.18 -10.10 10.37
N GLU A 146 -6.76 -11.35 10.17
CA GLU A 146 -7.50 -12.54 10.58
C GLU A 146 -8.91 -12.54 9.97
N ASP A 147 -9.95 -12.72 10.78
CA ASP A 147 -11.37 -12.67 10.44
C ASP A 147 -11.99 -11.27 10.63
N ARG A 148 -11.16 -10.23 10.71
CA ARG A 148 -11.57 -8.90 11.17
C ARG A 148 -11.08 -7.79 10.27
N VAL A 149 -11.69 -6.63 10.46
CA VAL A 149 -11.27 -5.38 9.82
C VAL A 149 -10.79 -4.41 10.88
N VAL A 150 -9.58 -3.88 10.68
CA VAL A 150 -8.99 -2.87 11.55
C VAL A 150 -8.93 -1.56 10.79
N ALA A 151 -9.69 -0.55 11.25
CA ALA A 151 -9.66 0.80 10.71
C ALA A 151 -8.73 1.67 11.55
N LEU A 152 -7.74 2.32 10.93
CA LEU A 152 -6.70 3.09 11.62
C LEU A 152 -6.78 4.57 11.25
N GLY A 153 -6.77 5.41 12.27
CA GLY A 153 -6.77 6.88 12.19
C GLY A 153 -5.91 7.44 13.31
N LYS A 154 -6.46 8.33 14.15
CA LYS A 154 -5.88 8.69 15.46
C LYS A 154 -6.01 7.58 16.51
N GLU A 155 -6.93 6.66 16.25
CA GLU A 155 -7.16 5.43 17.00
C GLU A 155 -7.33 4.29 15.99
N ALA A 156 -7.12 3.06 16.46
CA ALA A 156 -7.49 1.86 15.73
C ALA A 156 -8.81 1.33 16.26
N LEU A 157 -9.73 1.02 15.36
CA LEU A 157 -11.00 0.35 15.63
C LEU A 157 -10.91 -1.08 15.10
N PHE A 158 -11.13 -2.06 15.98
CA PHE A 158 -11.30 -3.46 15.62
C PHE A 158 -12.80 -3.72 15.39
N HIS A 159 -13.16 -4.17 14.20
CA HIS A 159 -14.53 -4.49 13.79
C HIS A 159 -14.64 -6.00 13.50
N PRO A 160 -15.69 -6.68 14.01
CA PRO A 160 -16.96 -6.14 14.52
C PRO A 160 -17.02 -5.79 16.02
N GLU A 161 -16.02 -6.12 16.82
CA GLU A 161 -16.07 -6.02 18.29
C GLU A 161 -16.24 -4.60 18.82
N GLY A 162 -15.84 -3.60 18.03
CA GLY A 162 -15.95 -2.18 18.38
C GLY A 162 -14.86 -1.69 19.33
N ARG A 163 -13.86 -2.51 19.64
CA ARG A 163 -12.73 -2.14 20.50
C ARG A 163 -11.91 -1.03 19.85
N ARG A 164 -11.59 0.01 20.62
CA ARG A 164 -10.75 1.14 20.18
C ARG A 164 -9.44 1.17 20.95
N VAL A 165 -8.34 1.42 20.24
CA VAL A 165 -6.98 1.53 20.78
C VAL A 165 -6.37 2.86 20.32
N PRO A 166 -5.94 3.76 21.21
CA PRO A 166 -5.32 5.02 20.81
C PRO A 166 -4.00 4.76 20.08
N LEU A 167 -3.74 5.51 19.01
CA LEU A 167 -2.48 5.45 18.26
C LEU A 167 -1.56 6.61 18.65
N PRO A 168 -0.22 6.40 18.62
CA PRO A 168 0.74 7.44 18.98
C PRO A 168 0.71 8.63 18.01
N ALA A 169 0.29 8.40 16.76
CA ALA A 169 0.06 9.40 15.73
C ALA A 169 -0.89 8.81 14.67
N PRO A 170 -1.52 9.64 13.81
CA PRO A 170 -2.38 9.14 12.74
C PRO A 170 -1.67 8.17 11.80
N ALA A 171 -2.27 7.01 11.53
CA ALA A 171 -1.69 6.03 10.61
C ALA A 171 -1.59 6.57 9.17
N GLU A 172 -0.40 6.46 8.59
CA GLU A 172 -0.06 6.90 7.22
C GLU A 172 0.00 5.73 6.24
N GLU A 173 0.42 4.55 6.70
CA GLU A 173 0.35 3.28 5.97
C GLU A 173 0.00 2.18 6.97
N ALA A 174 -0.66 1.12 6.52
CA ALA A 174 -0.99 -0.03 7.36
C ALA A 174 -1.01 -1.31 6.52
N ALA A 175 -0.56 -2.42 7.08
CA ALA A 175 -0.58 -3.73 6.43
C ALA A 175 -0.76 -4.85 7.46
N ALA A 176 -1.44 -5.92 7.07
CA ALA A 176 -1.57 -7.11 7.90
C ALA A 176 -0.27 -7.91 7.91
N THR A 177 0.12 -8.37 9.09
CA THR A 177 1.18 -9.37 9.30
C THR A 177 0.57 -10.58 10.01
N ALA A 178 1.30 -11.70 10.05
CA ALA A 178 0.92 -12.86 10.83
C ALA A 178 0.87 -12.57 12.34
N CYS A 179 1.59 -11.55 12.82
CA CYS A 179 1.68 -11.24 14.25
C CYS A 179 0.75 -10.11 14.70
N GLY A 180 0.04 -9.43 13.80
CA GLY A 180 -0.66 -8.17 14.11
C GLY A 180 -0.77 -7.24 12.90
N VAL A 181 -1.27 -6.04 13.14
CA VAL A 181 -1.31 -4.97 12.13
C VAL A 181 -0.05 -4.12 12.25
N ALA A 182 0.79 -4.11 11.22
CA ALA A 182 1.88 -3.16 11.12
C ALA A 182 1.33 -1.82 10.60
N PHE A 183 1.81 -0.70 11.14
CA PHE A 183 1.47 0.63 10.64
C PHE A 183 2.62 1.63 10.76
N LEU A 184 2.71 2.55 9.80
CA LEU A 184 3.61 3.70 9.85
C LEU A 184 2.86 4.92 10.36
N ALA A 185 3.49 5.66 11.27
CA ALA A 185 3.01 6.96 11.73
C ALA A 185 4.20 7.84 12.12
N GLY A 186 4.32 9.03 11.51
CA GLY A 186 5.39 9.99 11.83
C GLY A 186 6.81 9.43 11.62
N GLY A 187 7.03 8.64 10.56
CA GLY A 187 8.33 8.02 10.25
C GLY A 187 8.72 6.83 11.13
N ARG A 188 7.79 6.30 11.93
CA ARG A 188 8.01 5.15 12.81
C ARG A 188 7.06 4.02 12.49
N LEU A 189 7.59 2.81 12.47
CA LEU A 189 6.89 1.55 12.31
C LEU A 189 6.47 1.01 13.67
N TYR A 190 5.19 0.70 13.79
CA TYR A 190 4.60 0.09 14.95
C TYR A 190 3.97 -1.24 14.57
N LEU A 191 4.01 -2.21 15.50
CA LEU A 191 3.19 -3.42 15.43
C LEU A 191 2.06 -3.31 16.46
N MET A 192 0.83 -3.54 16.01
CA MET A 192 -0.36 -3.44 16.83
C MET A 192 -1.06 -4.78 16.97
N ARG A 193 -1.55 -5.02 18.18
CA ARG A 193 -2.56 -6.03 18.53
C ARG A 193 -3.68 -5.33 19.29
N GLU A 194 -4.72 -6.07 19.65
CA GLU A 194 -5.79 -5.53 20.48
C GLU A 194 -5.32 -4.95 21.81
N THR A 195 -4.23 -5.48 22.38
CA THR A 195 -3.67 -5.04 23.66
C THR A 195 -2.94 -3.71 23.57
N GLY A 196 -2.59 -3.22 22.38
CA GLY A 196 -1.89 -1.95 22.18
C GLY A 196 -1.04 -1.92 20.93
N ALA A 197 -0.26 -0.84 20.79
CA ALA A 197 0.74 -0.69 19.73
C ALA A 197 2.15 -0.59 20.35
N LYS A 198 3.12 -1.28 19.75
CA LYS A 198 4.53 -1.24 20.15
C LYS A 198 5.38 -0.66 19.04
N LEU A 199 6.29 0.25 19.40
CA LEU A 199 7.30 0.75 18.48
C LEU A 199 8.23 -0.40 18.08
N TRP A 200 8.47 -0.55 16.79
CA TRP A 200 9.28 -1.62 16.24
C TRP A 200 10.54 -1.09 15.54
N ALA A 201 10.40 -0.10 14.66
CA ALA A 201 11.52 0.47 13.92
C ALA A 201 11.21 1.89 13.42
N GLU A 202 12.19 2.55 12.82
CA GLU A 202 11.98 3.74 11.99
C GLU A 202 11.85 3.34 10.52
N GLY A 203 11.03 4.03 9.73
CA GLY A 203 10.90 3.78 8.30
C GLY A 203 10.00 4.76 7.57
N ALA A 204 10.08 4.75 6.24
CA ALA A 204 9.37 5.72 5.39
C ALA A 204 8.19 5.09 4.61
N ARG A 205 8.36 3.87 4.11
CA ARG A 205 7.34 3.09 3.39
C ARG A 205 7.43 1.65 3.85
N MET A 206 6.30 0.92 3.82
CA MET A 206 6.31 -0.50 4.17
C MET A 206 5.38 -1.36 3.32
N ALA A 207 5.67 -2.66 3.31
CA ALA A 207 4.77 -3.72 2.88
C ALA A 207 4.96 -4.95 3.75
N ALA A 208 3.95 -5.83 3.84
CA ALA A 208 4.00 -7.00 4.73
C ALA A 208 3.59 -8.28 4.01
N LEU A 209 4.26 -9.40 4.28
CA LEU A 209 3.90 -10.74 3.81
C LEU A 209 4.17 -11.78 4.89
N GLY A 210 3.10 -12.37 5.43
CA GLY A 210 3.20 -13.31 6.55
C GLY A 210 3.89 -12.64 7.73
N GLU A 211 4.99 -13.24 8.20
CA GLU A 211 5.77 -12.72 9.32
C GLU A 211 6.71 -11.57 8.94
N ARG A 212 6.92 -11.30 7.65
CA ARG A 212 7.94 -10.36 7.17
C ARG A 212 7.37 -8.99 6.84
N VAL A 213 8.09 -7.95 7.23
CA VAL A 213 7.83 -6.56 6.85
C VAL A 213 9.01 -5.98 6.06
N TYR A 214 8.74 -5.50 4.86
CA TYR A 214 9.68 -4.88 3.94
C TYR A 214 9.60 -3.37 4.15
N LEU A 215 10.71 -2.72 4.51
CA LEU A 215 10.72 -1.38 5.09
C LEU A 215 11.82 -0.50 4.50
N THR A 216 11.49 0.69 4.01
CA THR A 216 12.44 1.67 3.45
C THR A 216 12.87 2.71 4.50
N PRO A 217 13.93 3.55 4.29
CA PRO A 217 14.59 3.95 3.04
C PRO A 217 15.57 2.95 2.40
N GLY A 218 16.12 1.98 3.15
CA GLY A 218 16.93 0.88 2.59
C GLY A 218 16.12 -0.40 2.37
N PRO A 219 16.64 -1.45 1.71
CA PRO A 219 15.93 -2.71 1.52
C PRO A 219 15.95 -3.58 2.80
N ARG A 220 15.34 -3.11 3.90
CA ARG A 220 15.30 -3.84 5.18
C ARG A 220 14.11 -4.77 5.25
N VAL A 221 14.33 -5.97 5.78
CA VAL A 221 13.27 -6.94 6.06
C VAL A 221 13.31 -7.25 7.56
N LEU A 222 12.18 -7.04 8.23
CA LEU A 222 12.01 -7.32 9.66
C LEU A 222 11.06 -8.51 9.85
N ASP A 223 11.22 -9.25 10.96
CA ASP A 223 10.32 -10.35 11.33
C ASP A 223 9.43 -9.93 12.51
N CYS A 224 8.10 -9.95 12.33
CA CYS A 224 7.16 -9.45 13.34
C CYS A 224 7.20 -10.22 14.66
N ARG A 225 7.80 -11.41 14.69
CA ARG A 225 8.01 -12.20 15.93
C ARG A 225 9.08 -11.61 16.85
N GLU A 226 9.93 -10.73 16.32
CA GLU A 226 10.92 -9.98 17.12
C GLU A 226 10.24 -9.03 18.12
N VAL A 227 8.99 -8.64 17.86
CA VAL A 227 8.21 -7.80 18.77
C VAL A 227 7.55 -8.67 19.84
N VAL A 228 8.18 -8.72 21.01
CA VAL A 228 7.67 -9.47 22.18
C VAL A 228 6.45 -8.77 22.77
N TRP A 229 5.40 -9.54 23.05
CA TRP A 229 4.20 -9.09 23.78
C TRP A 229 4.20 -9.70 25.20
N PRO A 230 3.74 -8.96 26.22
CA PRO A 230 3.60 -9.49 27.58
C PRO A 230 2.51 -10.58 27.64
#